data_AF-A0A127PFW9-F1
#
_entry.id   AF-A0A127PFW9-F1
#
_cell.length_a   1.000
_cell.length_b   1.000
_cell.length_c   1.000
_cell.angle_alpha   90.00
_cell.angle_beta   90.00
_cell.angle_gamma   90.00
#
_symmetry.space_group_name_H-M   'P 1'
#
loop_
_entity.id
_entity.type
_entity.pdbx_description
1 polymer ?
#
loop_
_entity_poly.entity_id
_entity_poly.type
_entity_poly.pdbx_seq_one_letter_code
_entity_poly.pdbx_strand_id
1 'polypeptide(L)'
;MQQAASTQNNAVTLTVETEKIMKKLTGLALLACCFIFNPAFAANSQQSKMATCNKDATGKAGDDRKAFMKDCLSKKPEAAAPATQQEKMKSCNVDATGKKGDDRKAFMKQCLSKPKA
;
A
#
# COMPACT_ATOMS: atom_id res chain seq x y z
N MET A 1 55.59 -33.82 24.83
CA MET A 1 54.36 -33.76 24.03
C MET A 1 53.32 -32.80 24.62
N GLN A 2 53.71 -31.57 25.02
CA GLN A 2 52.82 -30.63 25.74
C GLN A 2 52.60 -29.29 24.99
N GLN A 3 53.29 -29.07 23.87
CA GLN A 3 53.17 -27.83 23.06
C GLN A 3 52.12 -27.90 21.94
N ALA A 4 51.60 -29.08 21.58
CA ALA A 4 50.57 -29.20 20.53
C ALA A 4 49.13 -28.94 21.03
N ALA A 5 48.87 -29.13 22.33
CA ALA A 5 47.55 -28.96 22.93
C ALA A 5 47.19 -27.48 23.22
N SER A 6 48.18 -26.64 23.53
CA SER A 6 47.94 -25.22 23.85
C SER A 6 47.58 -24.39 22.61
N THR A 7 48.09 -24.75 21.43
CA THR A 7 47.86 -24.03 20.17
C THR A 7 46.45 -24.26 19.62
N GLN A 8 45.84 -25.43 19.87
CA GLN A 8 44.46 -25.70 19.45
C GLN A 8 43.43 -24.98 20.31
N ASN A 9 43.68 -24.83 21.62
CA ASN A 9 42.74 -24.16 22.53
C ASN A 9 42.65 -22.65 22.27
N ASN A 10 43.76 -21.99 21.89
CA ASN A 10 43.79 -20.55 21.61
C ASN A 10 43.16 -20.20 20.24
N ALA A 11 43.25 -21.10 19.26
CA ALA A 11 42.62 -20.95 17.96
C ALA A 11 41.08 -21.11 18.04
N VAL A 12 40.58 -22.00 18.90
CA VAL A 12 39.15 -22.20 19.16
C VAL A 12 38.54 -21.04 19.96
N THR A 13 39.28 -20.38 20.84
CA THR A 13 38.79 -19.17 21.54
C THR A 13 38.70 -17.94 20.62
N LEU A 14 39.58 -17.78 19.63
CA LEU A 14 39.53 -16.70 18.64
C LEU A 14 38.35 -16.83 17.65
N THR A 15 37.97 -18.06 17.28
CA THR A 15 36.83 -18.33 16.39
C THR A 15 35.48 -18.18 17.10
N VAL A 16 35.40 -18.50 18.40
CA VAL A 16 34.16 -18.33 19.20
C VAL A 16 33.87 -16.86 19.54
N GLU A 17 34.89 -16.04 19.79
CA GLU A 17 34.75 -14.58 19.99
C GLU A 17 34.32 -13.86 18.71
N THR A 18 34.86 -14.24 17.54
CA THR A 18 34.48 -13.66 16.24
C THR A 18 33.04 -14.01 15.82
N GLU A 19 32.54 -15.21 16.12
CA GLU A 19 31.12 -15.56 15.95
C GLU A 19 30.17 -14.77 16.87
N LYS A 20 30.61 -14.50 18.12
CA LYS A 20 29.84 -13.70 19.09
C LYS A 20 29.78 -12.23 18.69
N ILE A 21 30.88 -11.69 18.18
CA ILE A 21 30.98 -10.30 17.68
C ILE A 21 30.17 -10.16 16.38
N MET A 22 30.20 -11.14 15.47
CA MET A 22 29.39 -11.13 14.24
C MET A 22 27.89 -11.20 14.56
N LYS A 23 27.42 -12.08 15.46
CA LYS A 23 26.01 -12.11 15.90
C LYS A 23 25.54 -10.81 16.57
N LYS A 24 26.40 -10.11 17.31
CA LYS A 24 26.07 -8.81 17.91
C LYS A 24 26.07 -7.66 16.90
N LEU A 25 26.97 -7.68 15.91
CA LEU A 25 27.01 -6.71 14.80
C LEU A 25 25.90 -6.95 13.77
N THR A 26 25.54 -8.19 13.47
CA THR A 26 24.39 -8.54 12.60
C THR A 26 23.07 -8.18 13.28
N GLY A 27 22.97 -8.31 14.61
CA GLY A 27 21.80 -7.86 15.38
C GLY A 27 21.61 -6.34 15.41
N LEU A 28 22.70 -5.56 15.48
CA LEU A 28 22.65 -4.10 15.48
C LEU A 28 22.49 -3.50 14.06
N ALA A 29 23.02 -4.16 13.03
CA ALA A 29 22.85 -3.75 11.63
C ALA A 29 21.45 -4.05 11.06
N LEU A 30 20.78 -5.14 11.50
CA LEU A 30 19.41 -5.45 11.08
C LEU A 30 18.35 -4.51 11.70
N LEU A 31 18.65 -3.87 12.84
CA LEU A 31 17.75 -2.89 13.45
C LEU A 31 17.91 -1.48 12.84
N ALA A 32 19.02 -1.21 12.15
CA ALA A 32 19.28 0.09 11.50
C ALA A 32 18.80 0.16 10.04
N CYS A 33 18.62 -0.98 9.35
CA CYS A 33 18.14 -1.00 7.95
C CYS A 33 16.62 -0.84 7.78
N CYS A 34 15.83 -0.75 8.86
CA CYS A 34 14.36 -0.70 8.77
C CYS A 34 13.77 0.72 8.62
N PHE A 35 14.59 1.78 8.55
CA PHE A 35 14.09 3.17 8.49
C PHE A 35 14.35 3.92 7.16
N ILE A 36 14.90 3.27 6.12
CA ILE A 36 15.19 3.93 4.83
C ILE A 36 14.21 3.56 3.71
N PHE A 37 13.18 2.77 4.01
CA PHE A 37 12.01 2.65 3.13
C PHE A 37 10.82 3.33 3.82
N ASN A 38 10.71 4.64 3.60
CA ASN A 38 9.43 5.31 3.72
C ASN A 38 8.70 5.06 2.39
N PRO A 39 7.77 4.09 2.28
CA PRO A 39 6.84 4.11 1.16
C PRO A 39 6.08 5.42 1.30
N ALA A 40 6.34 6.38 0.40
CA ALA A 40 5.50 7.55 0.28
C ALA A 40 4.07 7.03 0.11
N PHE A 41 3.25 7.15 1.17
CA PHE A 41 1.89 6.63 1.22
C PHE A 41 1.03 7.46 0.25
N ALA A 42 1.12 7.16 -1.04
CA ALA A 42 -0.02 7.31 -1.91
C ALA A 42 -1.08 6.35 -1.35
N ALA A 43 -2.20 6.88 -0.87
CA ALA A 43 -3.32 6.07 -0.41
C ALA A 43 -3.71 5.10 -1.53
N ASN A 44 -3.27 3.84 -1.42
CA ASN A 44 -3.67 2.81 -2.35
C ASN A 44 -5.18 2.66 -2.19
N SER A 45 -5.92 2.60 -3.30
CA SER A 45 -7.38 2.41 -3.35
C SER A 45 -7.88 1.31 -2.38
N GLN A 46 -7.09 0.26 -2.15
CA GLN A 46 -7.33 -0.79 -1.17
C GLN A 46 -7.34 -0.29 0.29
N GLN A 47 -6.40 0.57 0.69
CA GLN A 47 -6.30 1.09 2.05
C GLN A 47 -7.47 2.02 2.38
N SER A 48 -7.87 2.89 1.44
CA SER A 48 -9.04 3.76 1.60
C SER A 48 -10.35 2.96 1.69
N LYS A 49 -10.47 1.89 0.91
CA LYS A 49 -11.62 0.99 0.95
C LYS A 49 -11.72 0.27 2.30
N MET A 50 -10.60 -0.24 2.81
CA MET A 50 -10.56 -0.89 4.11
C MET A 50 -10.93 0.05 5.25
N ALA A 51 -10.47 1.30 5.21
CA ALA A 51 -10.84 2.32 6.20
C ALA A 51 -12.36 2.60 6.18
N THR A 52 -12.95 2.73 4.99
CA THR A 52 -14.39 2.94 4.81
C THR A 52 -15.20 1.74 5.31
N CYS A 53 -14.85 0.52 4.90
CA CYS A 53 -15.51 -0.70 5.38
C CYS A 53 -15.42 -0.86 6.91
N ASN A 54 -14.30 -0.48 7.53
CA ASN A 54 -14.22 -0.53 8.99
C ASN A 54 -15.10 0.52 9.68
N LYS A 55 -15.23 1.70 9.09
CA LYS A 55 -16.10 2.76 9.61
C LYS A 55 -17.57 2.40 9.47
N ASP A 56 -17.97 1.80 8.36
CA ASP A 56 -19.35 1.36 8.12
C ASP A 56 -19.71 0.08 8.90
N ALA A 57 -18.71 -0.64 9.41
CA ALA A 57 -18.90 -1.78 10.31
C ALA A 57 -19.22 -1.38 11.76
N THR A 58 -19.34 -0.08 12.06
CA THR A 58 -19.65 0.42 13.42
C THR A 58 -20.97 -0.19 13.90
N GLY A 59 -20.97 -0.73 15.12
CA GLY A 59 -22.14 -1.39 15.71
C GLY A 59 -22.38 -2.83 15.25
N LYS A 60 -21.53 -3.39 14.37
CA LYS A 60 -21.54 -4.82 14.00
C LYS A 60 -20.49 -5.57 14.79
N ALA A 61 -20.84 -6.73 15.33
CA ALA A 61 -19.94 -7.61 16.08
C ALA A 61 -20.09 -9.07 15.62
N GLY A 62 -19.12 -9.92 15.98
CA GLY A 62 -19.19 -11.36 15.68
C GLY A 62 -19.30 -11.67 14.18
N ASP A 63 -20.16 -12.61 13.83
CA ASP A 63 -20.33 -13.07 12.46
C ASP A 63 -20.94 -11.99 11.55
N ASP A 64 -21.74 -11.08 12.08
CA ASP A 64 -22.31 -9.96 11.32
C ASP A 64 -21.22 -9.01 10.82
N ARG A 65 -20.19 -8.75 11.62
CA ARG A 65 -19.04 -7.94 11.19
C ARG A 65 -18.23 -8.65 10.13
N LYS A 66 -18.02 -9.97 10.24
CA LYS A 66 -17.27 -10.76 9.25
C LYS A 66 -18.01 -10.83 7.92
N ALA A 67 -19.31 -11.11 7.94
CA ALA A 67 -20.15 -11.13 6.76
C ALA A 67 -20.16 -9.76 6.08
N PHE A 68 -20.32 -8.69 6.86
CA PHE A 68 -20.27 -7.32 6.36
C PHE A 68 -18.89 -6.96 5.77
N MET A 69 -17.79 -7.30 6.44
CA MET A 69 -16.45 -6.99 5.95
C MET A 69 -16.15 -7.76 4.66
N LYS A 70 -16.54 -9.04 4.59
CA LYS A 70 -16.44 -9.83 3.36
C LYS A 70 -17.26 -9.19 2.24
N ASP A 71 -18.51 -8.84 2.48
CA ASP A 71 -19.35 -8.19 1.48
C ASP A 71 -18.77 -6.83 1.05
N CYS A 72 -18.39 -5.95 1.99
CA CYS A 72 -17.82 -4.64 1.69
C CYS A 72 -16.49 -4.71 0.90
N LEU A 73 -15.61 -5.65 1.26
CA LEU A 73 -14.34 -5.85 0.57
C LEU A 73 -14.49 -6.61 -0.76
N SER A 74 -15.50 -7.47 -0.90
CA SER A 74 -15.76 -8.29 -2.10
C SER A 74 -16.66 -7.62 -3.11
N LYS A 75 -17.54 -6.71 -2.67
CA LYS A 75 -18.07 -5.66 -3.55
C LYS A 75 -16.84 -5.08 -4.19
N LYS A 76 -16.72 -5.11 -5.52
CA LYS A 76 -15.75 -4.23 -6.19
C LYS A 76 -15.89 -2.87 -5.51
N PRO A 77 -14.81 -2.09 -5.30
CA PRO A 77 -15.03 -0.69 -4.98
C PRO A 77 -16.12 -0.22 -5.93
N GLU A 78 -16.96 0.71 -5.53
CA GLU A 78 -17.48 1.61 -6.55
C GLU A 78 -16.26 2.33 -7.17
N ALA A 79 -15.35 1.61 -7.84
CA ALA A 79 -14.97 1.92 -9.19
C ALA A 79 -16.30 2.27 -9.81
N ALA A 80 -16.54 3.58 -9.85
CA ALA A 80 -17.58 4.26 -10.59
C ALA A 80 -18.20 3.24 -11.53
N ALA A 81 -19.40 2.74 -11.19
CA ALA A 81 -20.14 1.82 -12.04
C ALA A 81 -19.90 2.30 -13.47
N PRO A 82 -19.31 1.46 -14.36
CA PRO A 82 -18.54 1.88 -15.51
C PRO A 82 -19.15 3.14 -16.08
N ALA A 83 -18.59 4.33 -15.78
CA ALA A 83 -19.35 5.60 -15.86
C ALA A 83 -20.14 5.58 -17.15
N THR A 84 -21.46 5.42 -17.04
CA THR A 84 -22.32 5.29 -18.20
C THR A 84 -22.03 6.50 -19.07
N GLN A 85 -22.17 6.38 -20.39
CA GLN A 85 -21.93 7.55 -21.25
C GLN A 85 -22.74 8.78 -20.78
N GLN A 86 -23.88 8.56 -20.11
CA GLN A 86 -24.69 9.58 -19.44
C GLN A 86 -24.01 10.21 -18.22
N GLU A 87 -23.42 9.44 -17.30
CA GLU A 87 -22.70 9.99 -16.15
C GLU A 87 -21.45 10.76 -16.58
N LYS A 88 -20.73 10.26 -17.59
CA LYS A 88 -19.60 10.97 -18.20
C LYS A 88 -20.05 12.30 -18.83
N MET A 89 -21.21 12.31 -19.49
CA MET A 89 -21.75 13.54 -20.05
C MET A 89 -22.14 14.54 -18.96
N LYS A 90 -22.69 14.08 -17.83
CA LYS A 90 -23.01 14.94 -16.69
C LYS A 90 -21.74 15.57 -16.12
N SER A 91 -20.69 14.79 -15.86
CA SER A 91 -19.42 15.32 -15.34
C SER A 91 -18.77 16.31 -16.33
N CYS A 92 -18.72 15.97 -17.62
CA CYS A 92 -18.21 16.87 -18.66
C CYS A 92 -19.00 18.19 -18.74
N ASN A 93 -20.30 18.20 -18.45
CA ASN A 93 -21.07 19.44 -18.41
C ASN A 93 -20.78 20.28 -17.16
N VAL A 94 -20.58 19.63 -16.01
CA VAL A 94 -20.16 20.31 -14.77
C VAL A 94 -18.79 20.96 -14.96
N ASP A 95 -17.82 20.23 -15.52
CA ASP A 95 -16.46 20.74 -15.74
C ASP A 95 -16.37 21.78 -16.86
N ALA A 96 -17.37 21.82 -17.74
CA ALA A 96 -17.51 22.85 -18.77
C ALA A 96 -18.08 24.18 -18.23
N THR A 97 -18.41 24.26 -16.93
CA THR A 97 -18.91 25.49 -16.32
C THR A 97 -17.93 26.64 -16.52
N GLY A 98 -18.46 27.80 -16.92
CA GLY A 98 -17.66 28.98 -17.24
C GLY A 98 -17.06 29.01 -18.66
N LYS A 99 -17.10 27.90 -19.42
CA LYS A 99 -16.67 27.87 -20.82
C LYS A 99 -17.83 28.22 -21.75
N LYS A 100 -17.59 29.05 -22.78
CA LYS A 100 -18.60 29.47 -23.76
C LYS A 100 -18.04 29.34 -25.18
N GLY A 101 -18.93 29.30 -26.17
CA GLY A 101 -18.54 29.22 -27.59
C GLY A 101 -17.67 28.00 -27.92
N ASP A 102 -16.62 28.23 -28.69
CA ASP A 102 -15.74 27.17 -29.19
C ASP A 102 -14.96 26.46 -28.08
N ASP A 103 -14.61 27.16 -27.00
CA ASP A 103 -13.90 26.59 -25.85
C ASP A 103 -14.70 25.48 -25.17
N ARG A 104 -16.02 25.67 -25.05
CA ARG A 104 -16.90 24.64 -24.48
C ARG A 104 -17.00 23.43 -25.40
N LYS A 105 -17.09 23.64 -26.72
CA LYS A 105 -17.14 22.55 -27.70
C LYS A 105 -15.86 21.73 -27.71
N ALA A 106 -14.71 22.39 -27.72
CA ALA A 106 -13.41 21.72 -27.69
C ALA A 106 -13.25 20.89 -26.40
N PHE A 107 -13.57 21.49 -25.26
CA PHE A 107 -13.54 20.81 -23.97
C PHE A 107 -14.49 19.59 -23.94
N MET A 108 -15.73 19.74 -24.40
CA MET A 108 -16.70 18.65 -24.39
C MET A 108 -16.26 17.48 -25.29
N LYS A 109 -15.71 17.76 -26.48
CA LYS A 109 -15.17 16.73 -27.38
C LYS A 109 -14.03 15.97 -26.71
N GLN A 110 -13.07 16.69 -26.12
CA GLN A 110 -11.92 16.08 -25.44
C GLN A 110 -12.34 15.30 -24.19
N CYS A 111 -13.31 15.80 -23.44
CA CYS A 111 -13.83 15.12 -22.25
C CYS A 111 -14.54 13.81 -22.62
N LEU A 112 -15.39 13.84 -23.66
CA LEU A 112 -16.17 12.68 -24.09
C LEU A 112 -15.35 11.64 -24.88
N SER A 113 -14.25 12.02 -25.52
CA SER A 113 -13.41 11.11 -26.32
C SER A 113 -12.40 10.28 -25.53
N LYS A 114 -12.11 10.63 -24.27
CA LYS A 114 -11.22 9.81 -23.41
C LYS A 114 -11.79 8.39 -23.25
N PRO A 115 -11.05 7.31 -23.56
CA PRO A 115 -11.56 5.97 -23.36
C PRO A 115 -11.89 5.73 -21.89
N LYS A 116 -12.91 4.90 -21.68
CA LYS A 116 -13.42 4.50 -20.37
C LYS A 116 -12.29 3.75 -19.62
N ALA A 117 -11.82 4.30 -18.50
CA ALA A 117 -10.85 3.65 -17.62
C ALA A 117 -11.53 2.53 -16.82
#